data_AF-A0A3M1NVZ6-F1
#
_entry.id   AF-A0A3M1NVZ6-F1
#
_cell.length_a   1.000
_cell.length_b   1.000
_cell.length_c   1.000
_cell.angle_alpha   90.00
_cell.angle_beta   90.00
_cell.angle_gamma   90.00
#
_symmetry.space_group_name_H-M   'P 1'
#
loop_
_entity.id
_entity.type
_entity.pdbx_description
1 polymer ?
#
loop_
_entity_poly.entity_id
_entity_poly.type
_entity_poly.pdbx_seq_one_letter_code
_entity_poly.pdbx_strand_id
1 'polypeptide(L)' 'MLFSNVVLRTEIPGAKLYNRGKVRVIYKAGENLLIVASDRIS' A
#
# COMPACT_ATOMS: atom_id res chain seq x y z
N MET A 1 -23.99 8.73 3.40
CA MET A 1 -22.71 9.47 3.39
C MET A 1 -21.78 8.75 2.43
N LEU A 2 -21.56 9.29 1.23
CA LEU A 2 -20.70 8.65 0.22
C LEU A 2 -19.24 8.90 0.63
N PHE A 3 -18.53 7.83 0.97
CA PHE A 3 -17.12 7.81 1.38
C PHE A 3 -16.16 8.17 0.22
N SER A 4 -16.32 9.36 -0.37
CA SER A 4 -15.64 9.70 -1.63
C SER A 4 -14.11 9.83 -1.53
N ASN A 5 -13.53 9.81 -0.32
CA ASN A 5 -12.09 10.01 -0.09
C ASN A 5 -11.42 8.85 0.67
N VAL A 6 -12.02 7.65 0.74
CA VAL A 6 -11.37 6.50 1.40
C VAL A 6 -10.43 5.80 0.43
N VAL A 7 -9.14 5.78 0.75
CA VAL A 7 -8.10 5.10 -0.03
C VAL A 7 -7.98 3.66 0.44
N LEU A 8 -8.56 2.71 -0.31
CA LEU A 8 -8.50 1.28 0.02
C LEU A 8 -7.24 0.57 -0.50
N ARG A 9 -6.55 1.21 -1.45
CA ARG A 9 -5.40 0.64 -2.15
C ARG A 9 -4.45 1.75 -2.56
N THR A 10 -3.16 1.50 -2.39
CA THR A 10 -2.11 2.33 -2.95
C THR A 10 -1.65 1.77 -4.28
N GLU A 11 -1.44 2.64 -5.26
CA GLU A 11 -0.76 2.34 -6.51
C GLU A 11 0.33 3.40 -6.68
N ILE A 12 1.58 2.96 -6.62
CA ILE A 12 2.73 3.85 -6.65
C ILE A 12 3.40 3.62 -8.02
N PRO A 13 3.27 4.57 -8.96
CA PRO A 13 3.89 4.46 -10.27
C PRO A 13 5.40 4.19 -10.15
N GLY A 14 5.91 3.24 -10.95
CA GLY A 14 7.32 2.85 -10.93
C GLY A 14 7.73 1.91 -9.79
N ALA A 15 6.89 1.71 -8.76
CA ALA A 15 7.17 0.77 -7.69
C ALA A 15 6.50 -0.59 -7.96
N LYS A 16 7.30 -1.65 -8.10
CA LYS A 16 6.78 -3.00 -8.33
C LYS A 16 6.23 -3.58 -7.03
N LEU A 17 4.96 -4.01 -7.03
CA LEU A 17 4.36 -4.69 -5.88
C LEU A 17 5.18 -5.93 -5.51
N TYR A 18 5.59 -6.03 -4.26
CA TYR A 18 6.32 -7.18 -3.70
C TYR A 18 5.38 -8.09 -2.90
N ASN A 19 4.61 -7.52 -1.98
CA ASN A 19 3.62 -8.26 -1.18
C ASN A 19 2.48 -7.34 -0.73
N ARG A 20 1.30 -7.91 -0.45
CA ARG A 20 0.13 -7.21 0.08
C ARG A 20 -0.49 -8.01 1.22
N GLY A 21 -0.41 -7.46 2.43
CA GLY A 21 -1.12 -7.96 3.60
C GLY A 21 -2.41 -7.19 3.89
N LYS A 22 -3.05 -7.53 5.01
CA LYS A 22 -4.27 -6.86 5.50
C LYS A 22 -4.03 -5.40 5.87
N VAL A 23 -2.90 -5.07 6.48
CA VAL A 23 -2.65 -3.73 7.06
C VAL A 23 -1.40 -3.05 6.49
N ARG A 24 -0.59 -3.77 5.71
CA ARG A 24 0.63 -3.26 5.07
C ARG A 24 0.74 -3.72 3.62
N VAL A 25 1.27 -2.87 2.78
CA VAL A 25 1.65 -3.17 1.39
C VAL A 25 3.15 -2.93 1.24
N ILE A 26 3.84 -3.82 0.52
CA ILE A 26 5.29 -3.75 0.33
C ILE A 26 5.57 -3.66 -1.16
N TYR A 27 6.42 -2.71 -1.55
CA TYR A 27 6.91 -2.53 -2.92
C TYR A 27 8.42 -2.67 -2.97
N LYS A 28 8.94 -3.05 -4.15
CA LYS A 28 10.38 -2.95 -4.46
C LYS A 28 10.76 -1.49 -4.72
N ALA A 29 11.88 -1.06 -4.16
CA ALA A 29 12.49 0.26 -4.36
C ALA A 29 14.00 0.10 -4.61
N GLY A 30 14.36 -0.37 -5.82
CA GLY A 30 15.73 -0.79 -6.12
C GLY A 30 16.12 -2.02 -5.29
N GLU A 31 17.22 -1.90 -4.54
CA GLU A 31 17.69 -2.94 -3.61
C GLU A 31 16.98 -2.89 -2.24
N ASN A 32 16.12 -1.90 -2.02
CA ASN A 32 15.38 -1.71 -0.79
C ASN A 32 13.90 -2.12 -0.93
N LEU A 33 13.22 -2.15 0.21
CA LEU A 33 11.76 -2.30 0.30
C LEU A 33 11.12 -1.01 0.78
N LEU A 34 10.03 -0.62 0.12
CA LEU A 34 9.12 0.41 0.59
C LEU A 34 7.94 -0.26 1.29
N ILE A 35 7.76 0.02 2.57
CA ILE A 35 6.64 -0.48 3.38
C ILE A 35 5.63 0.65 3.55
N VAL A 36 4.41 0.43 3.07
CA VAL A 36 3.29 1.34 3.22
C VAL A 36 2.33 0.76 4.27
N ALA A 37 2.17 1.46 5.38
CA ALA A 37 1.16 1.13 6.39
C ALA A 37 -0.16 1.81 6.03
N SER A 38 -1.27 1.05 6.12
CA SER A 38 -2.62 1.60 6.00
C SER A 38 -3.25 1.72 7.38
N ASP A 39 -4.28 2.57 7.52
CA ASP A 39 -5.08 2.70 8.75
C ASP A 39 -5.96 1.47 9.06
N ARG A 40 -5.92 0.42 8.23
CA ARG A 40 -6.63 -0.83 8.48
C ARG A 40 -6.05 -1.52 9.72
N ILE A 41 -6.94 -2.06 10.55
CA ILE A 41 -6.64 -2.87 11.73
C ILE A 41 -7.18 -4.29 11.52
N SER A 42 -6.50 -5.32 12.05
CA SER A 42 -6.93 -6.73 11.95
C SER A 42 -7.22 -7.32 13.32
#